data_AF-A0A9N9F673-F1
#
_entry.id   AF-A0A9N9F673-F1
#
_cell.length_a   1.000
_cell.length_b   1.000
_cell.length_c   1.000
_cell.angle_alpha   90.00
_cell.angle_beta   90.00
_cell.angle_gamma   90.00
#
_symmetry.space_group_name_H-M   'P 1'
#
loop_
_entity.id
_entity.type
_entity.pdbx_description
1 polymer ?
#
loop_
_entity_poly.entity_id
_entity_poly.type
_entity_poly.pdbx_seq_one_letter_code
_entity_poly.pdbx_strand_id
1 'polypeptide(L)'
;MDLYTKPSLFRYLKILQLLLTLACLSLEIMQIIEFTKYYSDLNIPTSKFFEKFGGYGIKIYFYIVIIITIIVIGWYIIRFNVLWRDGSSYRDMGIDGFFAILWIVSGITNITPTNRGILNCSSDNRNQVLECQAYYSSLSCGWANALLFIITGSLSWRLSWEREWRGTTHRQSVTSQLSRA
;
A
#
# COMPACT_ATOMS: atom_id res chain seq x y z
N MET A 1 -13.16 -21.07 9.87
CA MET A 1 -12.49 -21.38 8.59
C MET A 1 -11.02 -21.23 8.85
N ASP A 2 -10.23 -22.27 8.57
CA ASP A 2 -8.81 -22.34 8.95
C ASP A 2 -7.91 -21.58 7.96
N LEU A 3 -7.43 -20.39 8.34
CA LEU A 3 -6.63 -19.51 7.46
C LEU A 3 -5.26 -20.10 7.12
N TYR A 4 -4.66 -20.90 8.01
CA TYR A 4 -3.35 -21.50 7.76
C TYR A 4 -3.33 -22.50 6.60
N THR A 5 -4.50 -23.01 6.19
CA THR A 5 -4.64 -23.89 5.01
C THR A 5 -4.73 -23.12 3.69
N LYS A 6 -4.72 -21.79 3.73
CA LYS A 6 -4.95 -20.91 2.57
C LYS A 6 -3.76 -20.00 2.25
N PRO A 7 -2.56 -20.55 1.96
CA PRO A 7 -1.42 -19.74 1.54
C PRO A 7 -1.70 -18.93 0.27
N SER A 8 -2.49 -19.48 -0.65
CA SER A 8 -2.85 -18.81 -1.91
C SER A 8 -3.58 -17.49 -1.67
N LEU A 9 -4.50 -17.43 -0.69
CA LEU A 9 -5.22 -16.20 -0.33
C LEU A 9 -4.25 -15.08 0.04
N PHE A 10 -3.32 -15.34 0.95
CA PHE A 10 -2.33 -14.35 1.38
C PHE A 10 -1.44 -13.91 0.22
N ARG A 11 -1.01 -14.86 -0.63
CA ARG A 11 -0.21 -14.55 -1.82
C ARG A 11 -0.98 -13.63 -2.79
N TYR A 12 -2.25 -13.91 -3.07
CA TYR A 12 -3.07 -13.07 -3.95
C TYR A 12 -3.27 -11.67 -3.38
N LEU A 13 -3.48 -11.54 -2.07
CA LEU A 13 -3.63 -10.23 -1.44
C LEU A 13 -2.35 -9.39 -1.58
N LYS A 14 -1.16 -9.98 -1.40
CA LYS A 14 0.11 -9.28 -1.62
C LYS A 14 0.32 -8.88 -3.08
N ILE A 15 -0.04 -9.76 -4.03
CA ILE A 15 0.01 -9.44 -5.46
C ILE A 15 -0.91 -8.26 -5.76
N LEU A 16 -2.14 -8.25 -5.20
CA LEU A 16 -3.08 -7.15 -5.40
C LEU A 16 -2.56 -5.83 -4.80
N GLN A 17 -1.94 -5.86 -3.62
CA GLN A 17 -1.27 -4.69 -3.03
C GLN A 17 -0.18 -4.14 -3.95
N LEU A 18 0.65 -5.03 -4.51
CA LEU A 18 1.70 -4.62 -5.44
C LEU A 18 1.12 -4.03 -6.73
N LEU A 19 0.08 -4.65 -7.29
CA LEU A 19 -0.59 -4.14 -8.50
C LEU A 19 -1.22 -2.77 -8.28
N LEU A 20 -1.91 -2.55 -7.15
CA LEU A 20 -2.43 -1.24 -6.78
C LEU A 20 -1.30 -0.22 -6.62
N THR A 21 -0.21 -0.60 -5.97
CA THR A 21 0.96 0.29 -5.82
C THR A 21 1.56 0.70 -7.16
N LEU A 22 1.68 -0.24 -8.11
CA LEU A 22 2.16 0.04 -9.48
C LEU A 22 1.17 0.90 -10.28
N ALA A 23 -0.14 0.71 -10.08
CA ALA A 23 -1.16 1.56 -10.67
C ALA A 23 -1.06 2.99 -10.14
N CYS A 24 -0.90 3.17 -8.83
CA CYS A 24 -0.66 4.47 -8.21
C CYS A 24 0.62 5.14 -8.76
N LEU A 25 1.72 4.40 -8.92
CA LEU A 25 2.95 4.91 -9.54
C LEU A 25 2.70 5.39 -10.98
N SER A 26 1.97 4.61 -11.77
CA SER A 26 1.65 4.94 -13.16
C SER A 26 0.80 6.22 -13.26
N LEU A 27 -0.16 6.38 -12.34
CA LEU A 27 -1.00 7.58 -12.25
C LEU A 27 -0.19 8.83 -11.84
N GLU A 28 0.76 8.69 -10.93
CA GLU A 28 1.66 9.80 -10.56
C GLU A 28 2.59 10.20 -11.71
N ILE A 29 3.12 9.23 -12.46
CA ILE A 29 3.90 9.52 -13.68
C ILE A 29 3.04 10.25 -14.72
N MET A 30 1.81 9.78 -14.94
CA MET A 30 0.86 10.43 -15.84
C MET A 30 0.57 11.88 -15.39
N GLN A 31 0.41 12.11 -14.09
CA GLN A 31 0.21 13.45 -13.56
C GLN A 31 1.38 14.40 -13.88
N ILE A 32 2.63 13.95 -13.70
CA ILE A 32 3.83 14.75 -13.99
C ILE A 32 3.95 15.04 -15.49
N ILE A 33 3.65 14.06 -16.35
CA ILE A 33 3.69 14.22 -17.81
C ILE A 33 2.68 15.27 -18.26
N GLU A 34 1.43 15.17 -17.81
CA GLU A 34 0.37 16.09 -18.23
C GLU A 34 0.58 17.50 -17.65
N PHE A 35 1.08 17.61 -16.42
CA PHE A 35 1.54 18.88 -15.87
C PHE A 35 2.64 19.49 -16.76
N THR A 36 3.66 18.72 -17.10
CA THR A 36 4.80 19.22 -17.88
C THR A 36 4.35 19.69 -19.26
N LYS A 37 3.46 18.96 -19.94
CA LYS A 37 2.90 19.38 -21.24
C LYS A 37 2.18 20.72 -21.13
N TYR A 38 1.24 20.85 -20.19
CA TYR A 38 0.45 22.07 -20.05
C TYR A 38 1.29 23.29 -19.65
N TYR A 39 2.21 23.12 -18.70
CA TYR A 39 2.98 24.21 -18.15
C TYR A 39 4.23 24.56 -18.98
N SER A 40 4.72 23.63 -19.81
CA SER A 40 5.74 23.94 -20.83
C SER A 40 5.23 24.96 -21.83
N ASP A 41 3.96 24.86 -22.26
CA ASP A 41 3.34 25.86 -23.16
C ASP A 41 3.27 27.25 -22.52
N LEU A 42 3.34 27.33 -21.19
CA LEU A 42 3.29 28.55 -20.39
C LEU A 42 4.68 29.02 -19.89
N ASN A 43 5.78 28.39 -20.35
CA ASN A 43 7.15 28.64 -19.87
C ASN A 43 7.32 28.50 -18.34
N ILE A 44 6.53 27.62 -17.71
CA ILE A 44 6.61 27.35 -16.27
C ILE A 44 7.46 26.10 -16.02
N PRO A 45 8.49 26.17 -15.15
CA PRO A 45 9.39 25.04 -14.93
C PRO A 45 8.71 23.90 -14.16
N THR A 46 9.08 22.66 -14.46
CA THR A 46 8.57 21.44 -13.80
C THR A 46 8.80 21.43 -12.29
N SER A 47 9.80 22.18 -11.78
CA SER A 47 10.04 22.33 -10.34
C SER A 47 8.83 22.90 -9.58
N LYS A 48 7.97 23.68 -10.25
CA LYS A 48 6.72 24.21 -9.68
C LYS A 48 5.63 23.16 -9.47
N PHE A 49 5.79 21.95 -10.03
CA PHE A 49 4.87 20.84 -9.78
C PHE A 49 4.72 20.57 -8.28
N PHE A 50 5.85 20.50 -7.57
CA PHE A 50 5.86 20.25 -6.13
C PHE A 50 5.32 21.42 -5.31
N GLU A 51 5.53 22.65 -5.76
CA GLU A 51 4.98 23.84 -5.12
C GLU A 51 3.45 23.87 -5.19
N LYS A 52 2.87 23.44 -6.33
CA LYS A 52 1.42 23.35 -6.53
C LYS A 52 0.72 22.52 -5.46
N PHE A 53 1.34 21.46 -4.95
CA PHE A 53 0.72 20.53 -3.98
C PHE A 53 1.04 20.83 -2.51
N GLY A 54 1.38 22.07 -2.17
CA GLY A 54 1.63 22.47 -0.78
C GLY A 54 3.07 22.26 -0.32
N GLY A 55 4.01 22.19 -1.26
CA GLY A 55 5.44 22.10 -1.02
C GLY A 55 6.02 20.72 -1.27
N TYR A 56 7.35 20.68 -1.44
CA TYR A 56 8.13 19.48 -1.77
C TYR A 56 7.84 18.26 -0.89
N GLY A 57 7.56 18.46 0.40
CA GLY A 57 7.44 17.37 1.37
C GLY A 57 6.30 16.39 1.13
N ILE A 58 5.10 16.85 0.76
CA ILE A 58 3.89 15.98 0.70
C ILE A 58 4.01 14.97 -0.44
N LYS A 59 4.33 15.42 -1.65
CA LYS A 59 4.49 14.54 -2.81
C LYS A 59 5.72 13.64 -2.69
N ILE A 60 6.83 14.14 -2.14
CA ILE A 60 8.03 13.32 -1.90
C ILE A 60 7.73 12.21 -0.90
N TYR A 61 7.01 12.50 0.19
CA TYR A 61 6.59 11.48 1.15
C TYR A 61 5.77 10.37 0.47
N PHE A 62 4.81 10.73 -0.37
CA PHE A 62 4.01 9.74 -1.10
C PHE A 62 4.86 8.86 -2.02
N TYR A 63 5.82 9.45 -2.73
CA TYR A 63 6.73 8.71 -3.62
C TYR A 63 7.63 7.75 -2.86
N ILE A 64 8.13 8.17 -1.69
CA ILE A 64 8.88 7.29 -0.80
C ILE A 64 8.01 6.09 -0.43
N VAL A 65 6.77 6.32 0.04
CA VAL A 65 5.82 5.25 0.42
C VAL A 65 5.58 4.26 -0.73
N ILE A 66 5.39 4.75 -1.95
CA ILE A 66 5.24 3.89 -3.15
C ILE A 66 6.48 3.01 -3.35
N ILE A 67 7.68 3.61 -3.37
CA ILE A 67 8.93 2.90 -3.63
C ILE A 67 9.20 1.82 -2.57
N ILE A 68 9.07 2.16 -1.29
CA ILE A 68 9.32 1.20 -0.21
C ILE A 68 8.28 0.07 -0.22
N THR A 69 7.03 0.36 -0.60
CA THR A 69 5.98 -0.66 -0.75
C THR A 69 6.34 -1.64 -1.87
N ILE A 70 6.77 -1.15 -3.04
CA ILE A 70 7.19 -2.00 -4.17
C ILE A 70 8.34 -2.93 -3.74
N ILE A 71 9.36 -2.40 -3.08
CA ILE A 71 10.55 -3.17 -2.66
C ILE A 71 10.15 -4.26 -1.66
N VAL A 72 9.45 -3.89 -0.58
CA VAL A 72 9.15 -4.83 0.51
C VAL A 72 8.13 -5.88 0.09
N ILE A 73 7.06 -5.48 -0.60
CA ILE A 73 6.02 -6.42 -1.05
C ILE A 73 6.54 -7.27 -2.21
N GLY A 74 7.34 -6.71 -3.13
CA GLY A 74 8.01 -7.47 -4.17
C GLY A 74 8.93 -8.55 -3.61
N TRP A 75 9.78 -8.19 -2.63
CA TRP A 75 10.63 -9.14 -1.92
C TRP A 75 9.82 -10.23 -1.21
N TYR A 76 8.73 -9.84 -0.54
CA TYR A 76 7.82 -10.76 0.14
C TYR A 76 7.23 -11.79 -0.82
N ILE A 77 6.75 -11.37 -2.00
CA ILE A 77 6.15 -12.26 -3.00
C ILE A 77 7.19 -13.26 -3.54
N ILE A 78 8.42 -12.81 -3.81
CA ILE A 78 9.51 -13.68 -4.28
C ILE A 78 9.84 -14.76 -3.23
N ARG A 79 9.85 -14.38 -1.95
CA ARG A 79 10.21 -15.27 -0.84
C ARG A 79 9.00 -15.94 -0.18
N PHE A 80 7.81 -15.84 -0.78
CA PHE A 80 6.54 -16.22 -0.16
C PHE A 80 6.56 -17.62 0.45
N ASN A 81 7.00 -18.63 -0.30
CA ASN A 81 6.98 -20.02 0.16
C ASN A 81 7.86 -20.25 1.40
N VAL A 82 9.01 -19.58 1.46
CA VAL A 82 9.93 -19.66 2.61
C VAL A 82 9.31 -18.96 3.81
N LEU A 83 8.85 -17.71 3.60
CA LEU A 83 8.28 -16.87 4.64
C LEU A 83 7.00 -17.48 5.24
N TRP A 84 6.18 -18.15 4.42
CA TRP A 84 4.97 -18.83 4.86
C TRP A 84 5.28 -20.05 5.73
N ARG A 85 6.32 -20.82 5.35
CA ARG A 85 6.75 -22.03 6.09
C ARG A 85 7.38 -21.68 7.44
N ASP A 86 8.18 -20.61 7.49
CA ASP A 86 8.87 -20.17 8.71
C ASP A 86 7.91 -19.56 9.76
N GLY A 87 6.61 -19.46 9.44
CA GLY A 87 5.54 -19.44 10.45
C GLY A 87 5.37 -18.16 11.27
N SER A 88 6.25 -17.15 11.15
CA SER A 88 6.17 -15.93 11.96
C SER A 88 5.05 -14.98 11.50
N SER A 89 3.82 -15.27 11.94
CA SER A 89 2.64 -14.44 11.64
C SER A 89 2.71 -13.04 12.25
N TYR A 90 3.46 -12.86 13.36
CA TYR A 90 3.71 -11.55 13.97
C TYR A 90 4.51 -10.61 13.06
N ARG A 91 5.47 -11.14 12.28
CA ARG A 91 6.19 -10.37 11.27
C ARG A 91 5.25 -9.83 10.21
N ASP A 92 4.39 -10.70 9.67
CA ASP A 92 3.51 -10.35 8.55
C ASP A 92 2.46 -9.31 9.00
N MET A 93 1.93 -9.46 10.23
CA MET A 93 1.08 -8.45 10.87
C MET A 93 1.80 -7.10 11.04
N GLY A 94 3.05 -7.11 11.53
CA GLY A 94 3.82 -5.88 11.74
C GLY A 94 4.10 -5.13 10.44
N ILE A 95 4.46 -5.86 9.37
CA ILE A 95 4.67 -5.28 8.04
C ILE A 95 3.37 -4.68 7.50
N ASP A 96 2.25 -5.42 7.57
CA ASP A 96 0.96 -4.92 7.09
C ASP A 96 0.47 -3.71 7.88
N GLY A 97 0.63 -3.71 9.20
CA GLY A 97 0.30 -2.57 10.05
C GLY A 97 1.15 -1.33 9.75
N PHE A 98 2.46 -1.51 9.56
CA PHE A 98 3.36 -0.42 9.18
C PHE A 98 2.95 0.21 7.84
N PHE A 99 2.69 -0.60 6.82
CA PHE A 99 2.24 -0.07 5.53
C PHE A 99 0.85 0.54 5.60
N ALA A 100 -0.09 -0.02 6.36
CA ALA A 100 -1.39 0.59 6.58
C ALA A 100 -1.25 2.04 7.09
N ILE A 101 -0.41 2.25 8.10
CA ILE A 101 -0.15 3.59 8.65
C ILE A 101 0.45 4.51 7.59
N LEU A 102 1.48 4.06 6.86
CA LEU A 102 2.12 4.86 5.83
C LEU A 102 1.13 5.31 4.73
N TRP A 103 0.31 4.40 4.24
CA TRP A 103 -0.70 4.69 3.21
C TRP A 103 -1.82 5.59 3.73
N ILE A 104 -2.25 5.44 4.99
CA ILE A 104 -3.23 6.36 5.62
C ILE A 104 -2.63 7.76 5.75
N VAL A 105 -1.43 7.89 6.31
CA VAL A 105 -0.77 9.19 6.48
C VAL A 105 -0.61 9.86 5.13
N SER A 106 -0.17 9.11 4.12
CA SER A 106 -0.03 9.64 2.77
C SER A 106 -1.37 10.06 2.16
N GLY A 107 -2.44 9.29 2.39
CA GLY A 107 -3.78 9.61 1.94
C GLY A 107 -4.28 10.93 2.56
N ILE A 108 -4.10 11.10 3.87
CA ILE A 108 -4.48 12.32 4.59
C ILE A 108 -3.70 13.53 4.06
N THR A 109 -2.38 13.41 3.91
CA THR A 109 -1.56 14.53 3.39
C THR A 109 -1.96 14.93 1.97
N ASN A 110 -2.35 13.96 1.14
CA ASN A 110 -2.82 14.17 -0.23
C ASN A 110 -4.30 14.62 -0.34
N ILE A 111 -5.04 14.77 0.76
CA ILE A 111 -6.37 15.43 0.71
C ILE A 111 -6.24 16.95 0.79
N THR A 112 -5.16 17.46 1.40
CA THR A 112 -4.93 18.90 1.60
C THR A 112 -5.08 19.76 0.34
N PRO A 113 -4.53 19.37 -0.83
CA PRO A 113 -4.65 20.15 -2.06
C PRO A 113 -6.09 20.21 -2.61
N THR A 114 -6.87 19.15 -2.39
CA THR A 114 -8.29 19.06 -2.78
C THR A 114 -9.12 20.10 -2.03
N ASN A 115 -8.93 20.20 -0.71
CA ASN A 115 -9.68 21.14 0.13
C ASN A 115 -9.36 22.61 -0.17
N ARG A 116 -8.22 22.88 -0.83
CA ARG A 116 -7.79 24.23 -1.24
C ARG A 116 -8.24 24.60 -2.65
N GLY A 117 -8.95 23.71 -3.36
CA GLY A 117 -9.42 23.98 -4.73
C GLY A 117 -8.31 24.08 -5.77
N ILE A 118 -7.14 23.47 -5.51
CA ILE A 118 -5.94 23.60 -6.36
C ILE A 118 -6.12 22.88 -7.71
N LEU A 119 -7.02 21.90 -7.78
CA LEU A 119 -7.29 21.06 -8.94
C LEU A 119 -8.67 21.36 -9.50
N ASN A 120 -8.72 21.81 -10.75
CA ASN A 120 -9.97 22.01 -11.48
C ASN A 120 -10.10 20.95 -12.59
N CYS A 121 -11.00 19.98 -12.38
CA CYS A 121 -11.31 18.93 -13.35
C CYS A 121 -12.29 19.38 -14.44
N SER A 122 -12.79 20.62 -14.40
CA SER A 122 -13.74 21.19 -15.36
C SER A 122 -13.10 22.23 -16.28
N SER A 123 -11.78 22.15 -16.49
CA SER A 123 -11.06 23.04 -17.41
C SER A 123 -11.33 22.68 -18.87
N ASP A 124 -11.31 23.68 -19.76
CA ASP A 124 -11.35 23.46 -21.21
C ASP A 124 -10.04 22.83 -21.73
N ASN A 125 -8.95 22.91 -20.95
CA ASN A 125 -7.68 22.33 -21.35
C ASN A 125 -7.61 20.83 -20.99
N ARG A 126 -7.48 19.99 -22.01
CA ARG A 126 -7.39 18.52 -21.88
C ARG A 126 -6.29 18.06 -20.93
N ASN A 127 -5.11 18.67 -20.95
CA ASN A 127 -3.97 18.24 -20.15
C ASN A 127 -4.24 18.51 -18.65
N GLN A 128 -4.90 19.64 -18.32
CA GLN A 128 -5.31 19.93 -16.95
C GLN A 128 -6.40 18.97 -16.44
N VAL A 129 -7.35 18.59 -17.30
CA VAL A 129 -8.38 17.59 -16.96
C VAL A 129 -7.74 16.24 -16.68
N LEU A 130 -6.81 15.80 -17.53
CA LEU A 130 -6.08 14.54 -17.34
C LEU A 130 -5.19 14.57 -16.09
N GLU A 131 -4.49 15.68 -15.80
CA GLU A 131 -3.73 15.87 -14.56
C GLU A 131 -4.65 15.71 -13.33
N CYS A 132 -5.82 16.34 -13.38
CA CYS A 132 -6.80 16.31 -12.29
C CYS A 132 -7.41 14.92 -12.10
N GLN A 133 -7.79 14.24 -13.18
CA GLN A 133 -8.32 12.88 -13.14
C GLN A 133 -7.26 11.88 -12.63
N ALA A 134 -6.02 12.01 -13.09
CA ALA A 134 -4.90 11.19 -12.62
C ALA A 134 -4.67 11.38 -11.11
N TYR A 135 -4.76 12.61 -10.63
CA TYR A 135 -4.66 12.91 -9.20
C TYR A 135 -5.76 12.22 -8.36
N TYR A 136 -7.03 12.39 -8.72
CA TYR A 136 -8.13 11.78 -7.96
C TYR A 136 -8.10 10.25 -8.05
N SER A 137 -7.69 9.70 -9.20
CA SER A 137 -7.51 8.26 -9.38
C SER A 137 -6.35 7.75 -8.50
N SER A 138 -5.25 8.49 -8.42
CA SER A 138 -4.09 8.16 -7.57
C SER A 138 -4.46 8.20 -6.09
N LEU A 139 -5.20 9.23 -5.67
CA LEU A 139 -5.72 9.34 -4.31
C LEU A 139 -6.63 8.16 -3.95
N SER A 140 -7.57 7.81 -4.83
CA SER A 140 -8.48 6.69 -4.65
C SER A 140 -7.75 5.35 -4.60
N CYS A 141 -6.75 5.17 -5.47
CA CYS A 141 -5.85 4.03 -5.49
C CYS A 141 -5.08 3.89 -4.16
N GLY A 142 -4.57 5.00 -3.63
CA GLY A 142 -3.86 5.02 -2.34
C GLY A 142 -4.74 4.60 -1.16
N TRP A 143 -5.98 5.09 -1.12
CA TRP A 143 -6.96 4.68 -0.10
C TRP A 143 -7.36 3.20 -0.24
N ALA A 144 -7.56 2.72 -1.46
CA ALA A 144 -7.82 1.30 -1.70
C ALA A 144 -6.67 0.42 -1.18
N ASN A 145 -5.42 0.86 -1.38
CA ASN A 145 -4.25 0.14 -0.90
C ASN A 145 -4.16 0.17 0.65
N ALA A 146 -4.46 1.32 1.27
CA ALA A 146 -4.55 1.44 2.73
C ALA A 146 -5.56 0.44 3.32
N LEU A 147 -6.77 0.38 2.75
CA LEU A 147 -7.80 -0.57 3.17
C LEU A 147 -7.33 -2.03 3.00
N LEU A 148 -6.64 -2.33 1.89
CA LEU A 148 -6.12 -3.66 1.65
C LEU A 148 -5.04 -4.06 2.66
N PHE A 149 -4.17 -3.14 3.09
CA PHE A 149 -3.22 -3.35 4.19
C PHE A 149 -3.91 -3.58 5.54
N ILE A 150 -5.00 -2.86 5.83
CA ILE A 150 -5.80 -3.09 7.05
C ILE A 150 -6.44 -4.49 7.03
N ILE A 151 -7.03 -4.88 5.90
CA ILE A 151 -7.68 -6.19 5.74
C ILE A 151 -6.64 -7.31 5.89
N THR A 152 -5.52 -7.21 5.19
CA THR A 152 -4.44 -8.20 5.28
C THR A 152 -3.83 -8.28 6.67
N GLY A 153 -3.57 -7.15 7.32
CA GLY A 153 -3.10 -7.11 8.72
C GLY A 153 -4.09 -7.80 9.67
N SER A 154 -5.38 -7.59 9.48
CA SER A 154 -6.44 -8.25 10.27
C SER A 154 -6.46 -9.77 10.06
N LEU A 155 -6.26 -10.23 8.82
CA LEU A 155 -6.15 -11.66 8.50
C LEU A 155 -4.86 -12.27 9.05
N SER A 156 -3.73 -11.56 8.97
CA SER A 156 -2.43 -11.96 9.53
C SER A 156 -2.52 -12.08 11.06
N TRP A 157 -3.21 -11.17 11.73
CA TRP A 157 -3.51 -11.25 13.16
C TRP A 157 -4.30 -12.51 13.51
N ARG A 158 -5.40 -12.78 12.79
CA ARG A 158 -6.20 -14.00 12.99
C ARG A 158 -5.38 -15.27 12.75
N LEU A 159 -4.54 -15.28 11.71
CA LEU A 159 -3.64 -16.40 11.42
C LEU A 159 -2.62 -16.62 12.56
N SER A 160 -2.10 -15.55 13.15
CA SER A 160 -1.19 -15.63 14.29
C SER A 160 -1.84 -16.34 15.48
N TRP A 161 -3.07 -15.93 15.79
CA TRP A 161 -3.88 -16.57 16.82
C TRP A 161 -4.08 -18.06 16.54
N GLU A 162 -4.54 -18.43 15.33
CA GLU A 162 -4.72 -19.84 14.95
C GLU A 162 -3.45 -20.70 15.10
N ARG A 163 -2.28 -20.16 14.73
CA ARG A 163 -1.00 -20.86 14.87
C ARG A 163 -0.59 -21.03 16.33
N GLU A 164 -0.83 -20.03 17.17
CA GLU A 164 -0.55 -20.09 18.60
C GLU A 164 -1.39 -21.15 19.31
N TRP A 165 -2.71 -21.17 19.07
CA TRP A 165 -3.62 -22.19 19.61
C TRP A 165 -3.22 -23.62 19.22
N ARG A 166 -2.70 -23.82 18.01
CA ARG A 166 -2.19 -25.14 17.58
C ARG A 166 -0.87 -25.49 18.25
N GLY A 167 0.03 -24.53 18.38
CA GLY A 167 1.29 -24.70 19.10
C GLY A 167 1.07 -25.11 20.56
N THR A 168 0.13 -24.46 21.26
CA THR A 168 -0.21 -24.80 22.64
C THR A 168 -0.84 -26.18 22.76
N THR A 169 -1.76 -26.54 21.86
CA THR A 169 -2.42 -27.86 21.86
C THR A 169 -1.42 -28.99 21.62
N HIS A 170 -0.52 -28.84 20.64
CA HIS A 170 0.53 -29.83 20.36
C HIS A 170 1.50 -29.98 21.54
N ARG A 171 1.84 -28.89 22.22
CA ARG A 171 2.72 -28.95 23.40
C ARG A 171 2.05 -29.74 24.53
N GLN A 172 0.78 -29.49 24.80
CA GLN A 172 0.01 -30.22 25.81
C GLN A 172 -0.11 -31.72 25.50
N SER A 173 -0.33 -32.10 24.23
CA SER A 173 -0.41 -33.53 23.86
C SER A 173 0.92 -34.24 24.09
N VAL A 174 2.06 -33.62 23.71
CA VAL A 174 3.40 -34.19 23.93
C VAL A 174 3.71 -34.32 25.43
N THR A 175 3.40 -33.29 26.23
CA THR A 175 3.60 -33.34 27.69
C THR A 175 2.74 -34.44 28.33
N SER A 176 1.50 -34.63 27.87
CA SER A 176 0.62 -35.68 28.39
C SER A 176 1.05 -37.11 28.02
N GLN A 177 1.74 -37.28 26.88
CA GLN A 177 2.33 -38.57 26.51
C GLN A 177 3.59 -38.87 27.31
N LEU A 178 4.45 -37.86 27.51
CA LEU A 178 5.64 -37.98 28.36
C LEU A 178 5.29 -38.27 29.82
N SER A 179 4.19 -37.74 30.35
CA SER A 179 3.77 -38.02 31.74
C SER A 179 3.14 -39.40 31.95
N ARG A 180 2.86 -40.16 30.87
CA ARG A 180 2.27 -41.51 30.93
C ARG A 180 3.28 -42.63 30.65
N ALA A 181 4.50 -42.27 30.24
CA ALA A 181 5.62 -43.20 30.05
C ALA A 181 6.45 -43.29 31.33
#